data_AF-A0A818U4J7-F1
#
_entry.id   AF-A0A818U4J7-F1
#
_cell.length_a   1.000
_cell.length_b   1.000
_cell.length_c   1.000
_cell.angle_alpha   90.00
_cell.angle_beta   90.00
_cell.angle_gamma   90.00
#
_symmetry.space_group_name_H-M   'P 1'
#
loop_
_entity.id
_entity.type
_entity.pdbx_description
1 polymer ?
#
loop_
_entity_poly.entity_id
_entity_poly.type
_entity_poly.pdbx_seq_one_letter_code
_entity_poly.pdbx_strand_id
1 'polypeptide(L)'
;MNSSNFLKIFEYCLLPRLKSIQIDKHQFGFRENTGCVNACAVLKETIFSYNEAQSNVYCASLDLTKAFDKVNPNILMMKLAEKKVAPYAIKIIKYMNENQFVNICFNEFKGPEWKIGNGVRQGGILSPLLFNIYMDSALSKISNLHVGCSIDTFKVNIIGYADDILLISPSLHGLQCILDKFCDLMNDLCFVINASKSCFVIFKAKRYLNVTLESNLFMNNSLLTRVNEFKYLGVIMSSDMRNDKDILRCCTSFLKQFNSMYHRFNFLDSNMLIFLFQSQCMSFYASELWYNDSKHKGALKTLAKDVVFVLTD
;
A
#
# COMPACT_ATOMS: atom_id res chain seq x y z
N MET A 1 -5.47 -8.90 -18.14
CA MET A 1 -4.76 -10.17 -18.44
C MET A 1 -5.70 -11.31 -18.09
N ASN A 2 -6.27 -12.02 -19.07
CA ASN A 2 -7.22 -13.11 -18.79
C ASN A 2 -6.44 -14.39 -18.49
N SER A 3 -6.25 -14.69 -17.21
CA SER A 3 -5.65 -15.94 -16.75
C SER A 3 -6.61 -17.11 -16.88
N SER A 4 -6.08 -18.30 -17.24
CA SER A 4 -6.84 -19.55 -17.32
C SER A 4 -7.60 -19.84 -16.01
N ASN A 5 -8.92 -20.07 -16.12
CA ASN A 5 -9.77 -20.42 -14.99
C ASN A 5 -9.36 -21.74 -14.33
N PHE A 6 -8.88 -22.71 -15.12
CA PHE A 6 -8.37 -23.98 -14.59
C PHE A 6 -7.18 -23.75 -13.66
N LEU A 7 -6.23 -22.91 -14.09
CA LEU A 7 -5.06 -22.57 -13.27
C LEU A 7 -5.47 -21.79 -12.01
N LYS A 8 -6.48 -20.90 -12.10
CA LYS A 8 -7.03 -20.24 -10.91
C LYS A 8 -7.63 -21.25 -9.92
N ILE A 9 -8.45 -22.19 -10.38
CA ILE A 9 -9.02 -23.24 -9.51
C ILE A 9 -7.90 -24.06 -8.85
N PHE A 10 -6.86 -24.40 -9.61
CA PHE A 10 -5.71 -25.13 -9.08
C PHE A 10 -4.96 -24.32 -8.01
N GLU A 11 -4.66 -23.05 -8.28
CA GLU A 11 -4.04 -22.13 -7.31
C GLU A 11 -4.91 -21.98 -6.05
N TYR A 12 -6.23 -21.90 -6.21
CA TYR A 12 -7.18 -21.83 -5.10
C TYR A 12 -7.12 -23.09 -4.22
N CYS A 13 -7.00 -24.28 -4.81
CA CYS A 13 -6.80 -25.53 -4.07
C CYS A 13 -5.44 -25.61 -3.37
N LEU A 14 -4.40 -24.94 -3.88
CA LEU A 14 -3.07 -24.91 -3.29
C LEU A 14 -2.95 -23.88 -2.16
N LEU A 15 -3.66 -22.76 -2.24
CA LEU A 15 -3.58 -21.65 -1.28
C LEU A 15 -3.73 -22.08 0.19
N PRO A 16 -4.75 -22.88 0.60
CA PRO A 16 -4.89 -23.32 1.99
C PRO A 16 -3.66 -24.08 2.53
N ARG A 17 -2.92 -24.79 1.65
CA ARG A 17 -1.73 -25.56 2.03
C ARG A 17 -0.51 -24.68 2.29
N LEU A 18 -0.50 -23.46 1.75
CA LEU A 18 0.58 -22.48 1.90
C LEU A 18 0.21 -21.37 2.90
N LYS A 19 -1.05 -21.28 3.29
CA LYS A 19 -1.57 -20.22 4.16
C LYS A 19 -1.01 -20.25 5.58
N SER A 20 -0.54 -21.40 6.05
CA SER A 20 0.13 -21.54 7.36
C SER A 20 1.51 -20.89 7.42
N ILE A 21 2.06 -20.45 6.29
CA ILE A 21 3.35 -19.76 6.24
C ILE A 21 3.22 -18.41 6.94
N GLN A 22 3.99 -18.23 8.01
CA GLN A 22 4.05 -16.96 8.71
C GLN A 22 4.76 -15.91 7.87
N ILE A 23 4.07 -14.80 7.64
CA ILE A 23 4.60 -13.60 7.00
C ILE A 23 4.87 -12.53 8.05
N ASP A 24 5.94 -11.78 7.85
CA ASP A 24 6.34 -10.67 8.71
C ASP A 24 5.19 -9.69 8.96
N LYS A 25 5.07 -9.28 10.23
CA LYS A 25 3.96 -8.45 10.70
C LYS A 25 3.91 -7.06 10.09
N HIS A 26 5.01 -6.57 9.52
CA HIS A 26 5.11 -5.26 8.90
C HIS A 26 4.65 -5.26 7.44
N GLN A 27 4.33 -6.42 6.86
CA GLN A 27 3.54 -6.50 5.62
C GLN A 27 2.06 -6.47 5.99
N PHE A 28 1.32 -5.48 5.53
CA PHE A 28 -0.13 -5.35 5.73
C PHE A 28 -0.92 -5.78 4.48
N GLY A 29 -0.26 -5.76 3.32
CA GLY A 29 -0.87 -6.16 2.05
C GLY A 29 -1.09 -7.66 1.98
N PHE A 30 -2.26 -8.06 1.48
CA PHE A 30 -2.59 -9.46 1.20
C PHE A 30 -2.44 -10.41 2.39
N ARG A 31 -2.73 -9.91 3.59
CA ARG A 31 -2.78 -10.70 4.82
C ARG A 31 -4.16 -10.57 5.43
N GLU A 32 -4.56 -11.63 6.13
CA GLU A 32 -5.85 -11.67 6.81
C GLU A 32 -5.82 -10.74 8.01
N ASN A 33 -6.97 -10.12 8.31
CA ASN A 33 -7.15 -9.21 9.43
C ASN A 33 -6.28 -7.95 9.39
N THR A 34 -5.67 -7.64 8.25
CA THR A 34 -4.96 -6.38 7.99
C THR A 34 -5.48 -5.75 6.71
N GLY A 35 -5.70 -4.44 6.74
CA GLY A 35 -6.06 -3.65 5.57
C GLY A 35 -5.27 -2.36 5.48
N CYS A 36 -5.51 -1.60 4.42
CA CYS A 36 -4.85 -0.31 4.21
C CYS A 36 -5.04 0.65 5.38
N VAL A 37 -6.25 0.67 5.95
CA VAL A 37 -6.58 1.53 7.10
C VAL A 37 -5.68 1.19 8.28
N ASN A 38 -5.40 -0.08 8.54
CA ASN A 38 -4.49 -0.48 9.62
C ASN A 38 -3.06 0.04 9.38
N ALA A 39 -2.54 -0.08 8.15
CA ALA A 39 -1.21 0.44 7.81
C ALA A 39 -1.14 1.97 7.98
N CYS A 40 -2.15 2.68 7.49
CA CYS A 40 -2.30 4.12 7.66
C CYS A 40 -2.45 4.54 9.14
N ALA A 41 -3.19 3.76 9.93
CA ALA A 41 -3.38 4.00 11.36
C ALA A 41 -2.05 3.84 12.11
N VAL A 42 -1.30 2.75 11.87
CA VAL A 42 0.02 2.54 12.49
C VAL A 42 0.97 3.69 12.18
N LEU A 43 0.99 4.17 10.94
CA LEU A 43 1.77 5.35 10.57
C LEU A 43 1.32 6.59 11.36
N LYS A 44 0.01 6.89 11.37
CA LYS A 44 -0.54 8.06 12.06
C LYS A 44 -0.28 8.04 13.56
N GLU A 45 -0.51 6.91 14.23
CA GLU A 45 -0.24 6.74 15.66
C GLU A 45 1.24 6.89 15.98
N THR A 46 2.13 6.36 15.12
CA THR A 46 3.58 6.52 15.29
C THR A 46 3.96 7.99 15.26
N ILE A 47 3.47 8.71 14.25
CA ILE A 47 3.74 10.14 14.10
C ILE A 47 3.16 10.93 15.28
N PHE A 48 1.95 10.62 15.71
CA PHE A 48 1.30 11.27 16.84
C PHE A 48 2.09 11.07 18.14
N SER A 49 2.44 9.83 18.47
CA SER A 49 3.18 9.48 19.68
C SER A 49 4.53 10.19 19.79
N TYR A 50 5.29 10.24 18.69
CA TYR A 50 6.60 10.93 18.68
C TYR A 50 6.46 12.45 18.74
N ASN A 51 5.49 13.04 18.04
CA ASN A 51 5.26 14.48 18.07
C ASN A 51 4.81 14.97 19.45
N GLU A 52 3.96 14.20 20.15
CA GLU A 52 3.57 14.51 21.54
C GLU A 52 4.80 14.46 22.47
N ALA A 53 5.70 13.50 22.25
CA ALA A 53 7.01 13.43 22.91
C ALA A 53 8.04 14.48 22.42
N GLN A 54 7.62 15.48 21.65
CA GLN A 54 8.46 16.55 21.09
C GLN A 54 9.59 16.06 20.18
N SER A 55 9.37 14.96 19.46
CA SER A 55 10.31 14.40 18.50
C SER A 55 9.73 14.41 17.09
N ASN A 56 10.56 14.77 16.10
CA ASN A 56 10.15 14.73 14.69
C ASN A 56 10.08 13.29 14.20
N VAL A 57 9.30 13.05 13.14
CA VAL A 57 9.31 11.78 12.41
C VAL A 57 9.62 12.03 10.96
N TYR A 58 10.57 11.28 10.43
CA TYR A 58 10.99 11.29 9.03
C TYR A 58 10.47 10.02 8.39
N CYS A 59 9.73 10.15 7.29
CA CYS A 59 9.13 9.04 6.58
C CYS A 59 9.50 9.10 5.09
N ALA A 60 10.12 8.05 4.56
CA ALA A 60 10.33 7.90 3.12
C ALA A 60 9.26 6.97 2.54
N SER A 61 8.61 7.40 1.46
CA SER A 61 7.69 6.59 0.66
C SER A 61 8.42 6.14 -0.60
N LEU A 62 8.52 4.83 -0.79
CA LEU A 62 9.31 4.21 -1.86
C LEU A 62 8.40 3.54 -2.90
N ASP A 63 8.73 3.73 -4.18
CA ASP A 63 8.02 3.15 -5.32
C ASP A 63 8.88 2.04 -5.95
N LEU A 64 8.48 0.78 -5.81
CA LEU A 64 9.17 -0.35 -6.45
C LEU A 64 8.73 -0.49 -7.91
N THR A 65 9.68 -0.47 -8.84
CA THR A 65 9.36 -0.50 -10.27
C THR A 65 8.88 -1.88 -10.69
N LYS A 66 7.57 -2.01 -10.99
CA LYS A 66 6.93 -3.24 -11.48
C LYS A 66 7.24 -4.45 -10.57
N ALA A 67 7.05 -4.30 -9.27
CA ALA A 67 7.52 -5.25 -8.27
C ALA A 67 7.04 -6.70 -8.54
N PHE A 68 5.76 -6.89 -8.88
CA PHE A 68 5.21 -8.22 -9.22
C PHE A 68 5.89 -8.83 -10.45
N ASP A 69 6.20 -8.03 -11.47
CA ASP A 69 6.81 -8.50 -12.72
C ASP A 69 8.33 -8.79 -12.58
N LYS A 70 8.97 -8.28 -11.51
CA LYS A 70 10.41 -8.42 -11.27
C LYS A 70 10.81 -9.55 -10.33
N VAL A 71 9.85 -10.23 -9.69
CA VAL A 71 10.14 -11.35 -8.79
C VAL A 71 10.99 -12.40 -9.52
N ASN A 72 12.18 -12.69 -9.01
CA ASN A 72 13.06 -13.70 -9.60
C ASN A 72 12.59 -15.12 -9.19
N PRO A 73 12.24 -16.01 -10.13
CA PRO A 73 11.73 -17.34 -9.79
C PRO A 73 12.71 -18.18 -8.95
N ASN A 74 14.02 -18.08 -9.21
CA ASN A 74 15.02 -18.85 -8.47
C ASN A 74 15.13 -18.39 -7.02
N ILE A 75 15.19 -17.08 -6.80
CA ILE A 75 15.19 -16.50 -5.45
C ILE A 75 13.88 -16.85 -4.73
N LEU A 76 12.73 -16.78 -5.41
CA LEU A 76 11.45 -17.18 -4.83
C LEU A 76 11.44 -18.64 -4.37
N MET A 77 12.00 -19.57 -5.16
CA MET A 77 12.10 -20.98 -4.74
C MET A 77 13.00 -21.14 -3.50
N MET A 78 14.11 -20.39 -3.42
CA MET A 78 14.95 -20.37 -2.22
C MET A 78 14.17 -19.85 -1.00
N LYS A 79 13.40 -18.76 -1.15
CA LYS A 79 12.55 -18.21 -0.06
C LYS A 79 11.46 -19.18 0.39
N LEU A 80 10.84 -19.91 -0.53
CA LEU A 80 9.90 -20.97 -0.18
C LEU A 80 10.57 -22.10 0.61
N ALA A 81 11.80 -22.48 0.23
CA ALA A 81 12.58 -23.48 0.97
C ALA A 81 12.97 -22.99 2.37
N GLU A 82 13.38 -21.72 2.51
CA GLU A 82 13.67 -21.07 3.81
C GLU A 82 12.44 -21.10 4.74
N LYS A 83 11.23 -20.93 4.17
CA LYS A 83 9.94 -21.05 4.89
C LYS A 83 9.47 -22.49 5.12
N LYS A 84 10.33 -23.49 4.85
CA LYS A 84 10.05 -24.93 5.03
C LYS A 84 8.83 -25.43 4.25
N VAL A 85 8.55 -24.82 3.09
CA VAL A 85 7.51 -25.33 2.18
C VAL A 85 7.93 -26.68 1.64
N ALA A 86 6.98 -27.62 1.55
CA ALA A 86 7.27 -28.97 1.12
C ALA A 86 7.89 -28.99 -0.31
N PRO A 87 8.95 -29.78 -0.56
CA PRO A 87 9.65 -29.76 -1.84
C PRO A 87 8.77 -30.02 -3.07
N TYR A 88 7.74 -30.85 -2.94
CA TYR A 88 6.79 -31.11 -4.03
C TYR A 88 5.98 -29.86 -4.39
N ALA A 89 5.56 -29.05 -3.39
CA ALA A 89 4.84 -27.81 -3.61
C ALA A 89 5.73 -26.77 -4.27
N ILE A 90 7.00 -26.68 -3.86
CA ILE A 90 8.00 -25.81 -4.52
C ILE A 90 8.17 -26.20 -5.98
N LYS A 91 8.29 -27.50 -6.31
CA LYS A 91 8.38 -27.97 -7.71
C LYS A 91 7.14 -27.57 -8.53
N ILE A 92 5.94 -27.71 -7.97
CA ILE A 92 4.69 -27.30 -8.62
C ILE A 92 4.69 -25.79 -8.88
N ILE A 93 5.01 -24.97 -7.87
CA ILE A 93 5.05 -23.50 -8.00
C ILE A 93 6.11 -23.08 -9.02
N LYS A 94 7.30 -23.70 -8.99
CA LYS A 94 8.35 -23.48 -9.98
C LYS A 94 7.84 -23.76 -11.39
N TYR A 95 7.24 -24.92 -11.60
CA TYR A 95 6.68 -25.30 -12.89
C TYR A 95 5.60 -24.31 -13.36
N MET A 96 4.71 -23.88 -12.47
CA MET A 96 3.66 -22.90 -12.79
C MET A 96 4.21 -21.51 -13.16
N ASN A 97 5.35 -21.10 -12.59
CA ASN A 97 5.96 -19.80 -12.90
C ASN A 97 6.84 -19.85 -14.14
N GLU A 98 7.57 -20.96 -14.36
CA GLU A 98 8.45 -21.11 -15.51
C GLU A 98 7.72 -21.45 -16.81
N ASN A 99 6.52 -22.04 -16.76
CA ASN A 99 5.77 -22.44 -17.95
C ASN A 99 4.61 -21.48 -18.24
N GLN A 100 4.88 -20.19 -18.15
CA GLN A 100 3.92 -19.14 -18.48
C GLN A 100 4.21 -18.57 -19.85
N PHE A 101 3.17 -18.56 -20.66
CA PHE A 101 3.17 -17.99 -22.00
C PHE A 101 2.05 -16.96 -22.11
N VAL A 102 2.32 -15.90 -22.85
CA VAL A 102 1.37 -14.81 -23.08
C VAL A 102 1.36 -14.40 -24.54
N ASN A 103 0.22 -13.89 -24.97
CA ASN A 103 0.02 -13.26 -26.26
C ASN A 103 -0.85 -12.02 -26.05
N ILE A 104 -0.80 -11.09 -27.00
CA ILE A 104 -1.72 -9.96 -27.07
C ILE A 104 -2.89 -10.37 -27.95
N CYS A 105 -4.11 -10.21 -27.45
CA CYS A 105 -5.32 -10.37 -28.23
C CYS A 105 -5.95 -9.00 -28.42
N PHE A 106 -6.23 -8.63 -29.67
CA PHE A 106 -6.95 -7.41 -30.02
C PHE A 106 -8.09 -7.77 -30.98
N ASN A 107 -9.34 -7.57 -30.54
CA ASN A 107 -10.53 -8.12 -31.19
C ASN A 107 -10.42 -9.66 -31.36
N GLU A 108 -10.50 -10.14 -32.60
CA GLU A 108 -10.34 -11.56 -32.94
C GLU A 108 -8.90 -11.94 -33.30
N PHE A 109 -7.99 -10.96 -33.34
CA PHE A 109 -6.60 -11.20 -33.71
C PHE A 109 -5.76 -11.55 -32.50
N LYS A 110 -5.18 -12.75 -32.54
CA LYS A 110 -4.23 -13.24 -31.54
C LYS A 110 -2.82 -13.07 -32.07
N GLY A 111 -2.02 -12.27 -31.39
CA GLY A 111 -0.61 -12.08 -31.69
C GLY A 111 0.24 -13.31 -31.34
N PRO A 112 1.54 -13.28 -31.68
CA PRO A 112 2.46 -14.36 -31.36
C PRO A 112 2.57 -14.55 -29.85
N GLU A 113 2.85 -15.79 -29.45
CA GLU A 113 3.04 -16.17 -28.07
C GLU A 113 4.51 -16.05 -27.67
N TRP A 114 4.77 -15.55 -26.45
CA TRP A 114 6.10 -15.51 -25.88
C TRP A 114 6.09 -15.97 -24.42
N LYS A 115 7.25 -16.46 -23.97
CA LYS A 115 7.45 -16.97 -22.62
C LYS A 115 7.74 -15.83 -21.63
N ILE A 116 7.13 -15.89 -20.45
CA ILE A 116 7.46 -14.97 -19.34
C ILE A 116 8.72 -15.50 -18.63
N GLY A 117 9.70 -14.63 -18.43
CA GLY A 117 10.95 -14.97 -17.74
C GLY A 117 10.92 -14.73 -16.23
N ASN A 118 10.45 -13.56 -15.80
CA ASN A 118 10.41 -13.14 -14.41
C ASN A 118 9.00 -12.72 -14.00
N GLY A 119 8.79 -12.67 -12.68
CA GLY A 119 7.59 -12.17 -12.06
C GLY A 119 6.67 -13.25 -11.55
N VAL A 120 5.75 -12.82 -10.70
CA VAL A 120 4.55 -13.57 -10.33
C VAL A 120 3.38 -13.06 -11.15
N ARG A 121 2.45 -13.96 -11.47
CA ARG A 121 1.34 -13.66 -12.39
C ARG A 121 0.42 -12.58 -11.85
N GLN A 122 0.23 -11.49 -12.57
CA GLN A 122 -0.81 -10.51 -12.21
C GLN A 122 -2.21 -11.16 -12.30
N GLY A 123 -2.99 -11.05 -11.22
CA GLY A 123 -4.30 -11.70 -11.10
C GLY A 123 -4.25 -13.21 -10.83
N GLY A 124 -3.09 -13.76 -10.47
CA GLY A 124 -2.98 -15.10 -9.88
C GLY A 124 -3.45 -15.09 -8.41
N ILE A 125 -4.07 -16.17 -7.98
CA ILE A 125 -4.60 -16.32 -6.61
C ILE A 125 -3.45 -16.49 -5.60
N LEU A 126 -2.35 -17.15 -6.01
CA LEU A 126 -1.16 -17.33 -5.18
C LEU A 126 -0.17 -16.17 -5.25
N SER A 127 -0.19 -15.39 -6.32
CA SER A 127 0.80 -14.32 -6.56
C SER A 127 0.98 -13.36 -5.39
N PRO A 128 -0.08 -12.90 -4.69
CA PRO A 128 0.08 -12.03 -3.55
C PRO A 128 0.81 -12.68 -2.37
N LEU A 129 0.51 -13.96 -2.08
CA LEU A 129 1.22 -14.72 -1.05
C LEU A 129 2.68 -14.95 -1.42
N LEU A 130 2.95 -15.31 -2.68
CA LEU A 130 4.31 -15.51 -3.17
C LEU A 130 5.14 -14.21 -3.10
N PHE A 131 4.54 -13.07 -3.45
CA PHE A 131 5.17 -11.77 -3.30
C PHE A 131 5.49 -11.45 -1.83
N ASN A 132 4.54 -11.72 -0.93
CA ASN A 132 4.76 -11.53 0.51
C ASN A 132 5.91 -12.40 1.03
N ILE A 133 6.00 -13.67 0.62
CA ILE A 133 7.12 -14.58 0.97
C ILE A 133 8.45 -14.04 0.42
N TYR A 134 8.44 -13.48 -0.78
CA TYR A 134 9.62 -12.91 -1.42
C TYR A 134 10.20 -11.73 -0.63
N MET A 135 9.32 -10.81 -0.19
CA MET A 135 9.69 -9.61 0.57
C MET A 135 9.94 -9.84 2.06
N ASP A 136 9.41 -10.94 2.62
CA ASP A 136 9.39 -11.24 4.05
C ASP A 136 10.74 -11.02 4.75
N SER A 137 11.81 -11.60 4.21
CA SER A 137 13.14 -11.50 4.81
C SER A 137 13.71 -10.08 4.81
N ALA A 138 13.35 -9.25 3.82
CA ALA A 138 13.78 -7.86 3.77
C ALA A 138 13.04 -7.03 4.82
N LEU A 139 11.71 -7.21 4.94
CA LEU A 139 10.89 -6.55 5.95
C LEU A 139 11.35 -6.90 7.37
N SER A 140 11.65 -8.17 7.62
CA SER A 140 12.14 -8.63 8.91
C SER A 140 13.51 -8.05 9.26
N LYS A 141 14.44 -7.97 8.30
CA LYS A 141 15.77 -7.38 8.53
C LYS A 141 15.69 -5.89 8.85
N ILE A 142 14.84 -5.13 8.16
CA ILE A 142 14.67 -3.69 8.42
C ILE A 142 13.96 -3.43 9.75
N SER A 143 12.87 -4.15 10.01
CA SER A 143 12.14 -3.98 11.27
C SER A 143 12.97 -4.38 12.48
N ASN A 144 13.93 -5.30 12.34
CA ASN A 144 14.82 -5.69 13.44
C ASN A 144 15.98 -4.72 13.70
N LEU A 145 16.24 -3.74 12.84
CA LEU A 145 17.24 -2.71 13.10
C LEU A 145 16.98 -2.01 14.44
N HIS A 146 18.06 -1.57 15.10
CA HIS A 146 18.01 -0.77 16.33
C HIS A 146 17.86 0.74 16.03
N VAL A 147 17.44 1.07 14.81
CA VAL A 147 17.25 2.41 14.29
C VAL A 147 15.83 2.48 13.73
N GLY A 148 15.11 3.55 14.01
CA GLY A 148 13.74 3.76 13.54
C GLY A 148 12.77 4.14 14.66
N CYS A 149 11.48 4.09 14.36
CA CYS A 149 10.42 4.37 15.33
C CYS A 149 9.91 3.09 16.01
N SER A 150 9.26 3.23 17.16
CA SER A 150 8.52 2.15 17.83
C SER A 150 7.31 2.69 18.58
N ILE A 151 6.22 1.93 18.58
CA ILE A 151 5.09 2.13 19.50
C ILE A 151 5.14 0.98 20.50
N ASP A 152 5.36 1.30 21.76
CA ASP A 152 5.61 0.33 22.83
C ASP A 152 6.68 -0.71 22.43
N THR A 153 6.28 -1.97 22.27
CA THR A 153 7.15 -3.09 21.87
C THR A 153 7.18 -3.32 20.35
N PHE A 154 6.32 -2.64 19.59
CA PHE A 154 6.18 -2.81 18.15
C PHE A 154 7.08 -1.80 17.42
N LYS A 155 8.15 -2.29 16.80
CA LYS A 155 9.02 -1.48 15.94
C LYS A 155 8.27 -1.08 14.66
N VAL A 156 8.44 0.16 14.22
CA VAL A 156 7.79 0.74 13.05
C VAL A 156 8.85 1.34 12.12
N ASN A 157 9.97 0.64 11.94
CA ASN A 157 11.04 1.09 11.04
C ASN A 157 10.59 1.02 9.56
N ILE A 158 9.66 0.10 9.27
CA ILE A 158 9.12 -0.17 7.95
C ILE A 158 7.64 -0.51 8.04
N ILE A 159 6.86 -0.04 7.07
CA ILE A 159 5.48 -0.45 6.82
C ILE A 159 5.39 -0.81 5.35
N GLY A 160 5.08 -2.08 5.05
CA GLY A 160 4.82 -2.54 3.70
C GLY A 160 3.34 -2.78 3.47
N TYR A 161 2.84 -2.40 2.30
CA TYR A 161 1.57 -2.86 1.77
C TYR A 161 1.78 -3.27 0.32
N ALA A 162 1.98 -4.56 0.09
CA ALA A 162 2.50 -5.05 -1.18
C ALA A 162 3.82 -4.34 -1.53
N ASP A 163 3.86 -3.65 -2.67
CA ASP A 163 4.98 -2.88 -3.20
C ASP A 163 5.05 -1.43 -2.70
N ASP A 164 4.01 -0.92 -2.03
CA ASP A 164 4.04 0.37 -1.35
C ASP A 164 4.82 0.23 -0.03
N ILE A 165 6.02 0.80 0.04
CA ILE A 165 6.92 0.68 1.19
C ILE A 165 7.14 2.05 1.84
N LEU A 166 6.94 2.13 3.16
CA LEU A 166 7.33 3.27 3.98
C LEU A 166 8.49 2.90 4.89
N LEU A 167 9.50 3.76 4.98
CA LEU A 167 10.60 3.68 5.94
C LEU A 167 10.51 4.85 6.92
N ILE A 168 10.68 4.60 8.21
CA ILE A 168 10.33 5.59 9.25
C ILE A 168 11.40 5.64 10.34
N SER A 169 11.79 6.86 10.72
CA SER A 169 12.78 7.11 11.78
C SER A 169 12.56 8.45 12.48
N PRO A 170 12.93 8.58 13.77
CA PRO A 170 12.86 9.85 14.49
C PRO A 170 13.98 10.84 14.10
N SER A 171 14.98 10.39 13.33
CA SER A 171 16.07 11.22 12.85
C SER A 171 16.34 11.00 11.36
N LEU A 172 16.80 12.05 10.69
CA LEU A 172 17.18 11.99 9.27
C LEU A 172 18.32 10.99 9.03
N HIS A 173 19.34 11.00 9.90
CA HIS A 173 20.45 10.06 9.81
C HIS A 173 19.97 8.61 9.97
N GLY A 174 19.07 8.36 10.93
CA GLY A 174 18.48 7.03 11.08
C GLY A 174 17.67 6.60 9.85
N LEU A 175 16.93 7.53 9.23
CA LEU A 175 16.20 7.24 7.99
C LEU A 175 17.16 6.90 6.84
N GLN A 176 18.29 7.61 6.73
CA GLN A 176 19.33 7.32 5.73
C GLN A 176 19.89 5.91 5.93
N CYS A 177 20.25 5.53 7.17
CA CYS A 177 20.75 4.18 7.45
C CYS A 177 19.74 3.08 7.10
N ILE A 178 18.45 3.30 7.40
CA ILE A 178 17.39 2.35 7.05
C ILE A 178 17.24 2.27 5.52
N LEU A 179 17.26 3.42 4.83
CA LEU A 179 17.13 3.51 3.38
C LEU A 179 18.28 2.80 2.66
N ASP A 180 19.52 3.05 3.07
CA ASP A 180 20.71 2.40 2.50
C ASP A 180 20.62 0.89 2.66
N LYS A 181 20.27 0.43 3.86
CA LYS A 181 20.11 -1.00 4.12
C LYS A 181 18.98 -1.62 3.30
N PHE A 182 17.89 -0.88 3.10
CA PHE A 182 16.78 -1.33 2.28
C PHE A 182 17.17 -1.41 0.80
N CYS A 183 17.94 -0.44 0.29
CA CYS A 183 18.47 -0.47 -1.08
C CYS A 183 19.32 -1.72 -1.33
N ASP A 184 20.23 -2.07 -0.40
CA ASP A 184 21.02 -3.31 -0.50
C ASP A 184 20.13 -4.55 -0.60
N LEU A 185 19.11 -4.64 0.27
CA LEU A 185 18.18 -5.76 0.29
C LEU A 185 17.32 -5.83 -0.98
N MET A 186 16.95 -4.69 -1.57
CA MET A 186 16.23 -4.68 -2.84
C MET A 186 17.13 -5.13 -4.00
N ASN A 187 18.41 -4.76 -3.99
CA ASN A 187 19.38 -5.24 -4.97
C ASN A 187 19.55 -6.77 -4.87
N ASP A 188 19.68 -7.32 -3.66
CA ASP A 188 19.73 -8.77 -3.42
C ASP A 188 18.48 -9.49 -3.96
N LEU A 189 17.31 -8.84 -3.87
CA LEU A 189 16.03 -9.33 -4.37
C LEU A 189 15.76 -8.95 -5.83
N CYS A 190 16.75 -8.42 -6.56
CA CYS A 190 16.60 -7.99 -7.96
C CYS A 190 15.48 -6.96 -8.19
N PHE A 191 15.13 -6.17 -7.16
CA PHE A 191 14.19 -5.06 -7.26
C PHE A 191 14.91 -3.75 -7.52
N VAL A 192 14.19 -2.84 -8.18
CA VAL A 192 14.67 -1.50 -8.51
C VAL A 192 13.68 -0.50 -7.92
N ILE A 193 14.20 0.41 -7.11
CA ILE A 193 13.43 1.49 -6.51
C ILE A 193 13.45 2.69 -7.46
N ASN A 194 12.29 3.27 -7.73
CA ASN A 194 12.17 4.45 -8.58
C ASN A 194 12.41 5.72 -7.76
N ALA A 195 13.63 6.25 -7.80
CA ALA A 195 13.98 7.48 -7.08
C ALA A 195 13.11 8.69 -7.46
N SER A 196 12.68 8.80 -8.72
CA SER A 196 11.87 9.94 -9.20
C SER A 196 10.43 9.93 -8.69
N LYS A 197 9.90 8.75 -8.35
CA LYS A 197 8.56 8.58 -7.76
C LYS A 197 8.60 8.40 -6.25
N SER A 198 9.78 8.15 -5.70
CA SER A 198 9.99 8.07 -4.26
C SER A 198 10.16 9.47 -3.68
N CYS A 199 9.68 9.66 -2.47
CA CYS A 199 9.75 10.94 -1.78
C CYS A 199 9.91 10.74 -0.28
N PHE A 200 10.17 11.81 0.46
CA PHE A 200 10.13 11.77 1.91
C PHE A 200 9.43 12.99 2.51
N VAL A 201 8.89 12.80 3.70
CA VAL A 201 8.15 13.80 4.47
C VAL A 201 8.74 13.90 5.87
N ILE A 202 8.73 15.12 6.41
CA ILE A 202 9.10 15.39 7.80
C ILE A 202 7.84 15.84 8.53
N PHE A 203 7.41 15.04 9.49
CA PHE A 203 6.37 15.39 10.45
C PHE A 203 7.03 16.06 11.64
N LYS A 204 6.88 17.38 11.73
CA LYS A 204 7.56 18.18 12.75
C LYS A 204 6.76 18.22 14.05
N ALA A 205 7.45 18.05 15.18
CA ALA A 205 6.85 18.31 16.48
C ALA A 205 6.64 19.81 16.67
N LYS A 206 5.71 20.17 17.56
CA LYS A 206 5.30 21.57 17.82
C LYS A 206 6.50 22.49 18.09
N ARG A 207 7.48 22.01 18.85
CA ARG A 207 8.74 22.73 19.15
C ARG A 207 9.54 23.12 17.90
N TYR A 208 9.47 22.35 16.82
CA TYR A 208 10.30 22.52 15.62
C TYR A 208 9.57 23.16 14.44
N LEU A 209 8.32 23.59 14.59
CA LEU A 209 7.51 24.14 13.49
C LEU A 209 8.22 25.30 12.76
N ASN A 210 8.81 26.22 13.52
CA ASN A 210 9.50 27.41 13.00
C ASN A 210 10.98 27.17 12.65
N VAL A 211 11.49 25.95 12.81
CA VAL A 211 12.88 25.60 12.53
C VAL A 211 13.03 25.13 11.10
N THR A 212 13.91 25.76 10.34
CA THR A 212 14.35 25.25 9.03
C THR A 212 15.31 24.09 9.27
N LEU A 213 14.90 22.89 8.87
CA LEU A 213 15.73 21.70 8.94
C LEU A 213 16.37 21.49 7.57
N GLU A 214 17.70 21.53 7.51
CA GLU A 214 18.42 20.93 6.38
C GLU A 214 18.08 19.45 6.34
N SER A 215 17.66 18.99 5.17
CA SER A 215 17.14 17.64 5.02
C SER A 215 17.44 17.12 3.64
N ASN A 216 18.63 16.53 3.50
CA ASN A 216 19.00 15.80 2.30
C ASN A 216 18.97 14.31 2.64
N LEU A 217 18.17 13.57 1.88
CA LEU A 217 18.08 12.13 1.95
C LEU A 217 18.47 11.59 0.57
N PHE A 218 19.45 10.72 0.52
CA PHE A 218 20.00 10.21 -0.74
C PHE A 218 19.65 8.75 -0.95
N MET A 219 19.25 8.40 -2.16
CA MET A 219 19.05 7.01 -2.59
C MET A 219 20.00 6.74 -3.75
N ASN A 220 21.00 5.89 -3.56
CA ASN A 220 22.02 5.58 -4.58
C ASN A 220 22.60 6.86 -5.24
N ASN A 221 23.04 7.82 -4.42
CA ASN A 221 23.54 9.16 -4.81
C ASN A 221 22.50 10.11 -5.44
N SER A 222 21.24 9.71 -5.59
CA SER A 222 20.17 10.58 -6.06
C SER A 222 19.47 11.25 -4.87
N LEU A 223 19.31 12.57 -4.90
CA LEU A 223 18.57 13.29 -3.86
C LEU A 223 17.07 12.96 -3.96
N LEU A 224 16.49 12.44 -2.88
CA LEU A 224 15.05 12.23 -2.79
C LEU A 224 14.32 13.56 -2.61
N THR A 225 13.16 13.67 -3.26
CA THR A 225 12.35 14.88 -3.16
C THR A 225 11.64 14.93 -1.81
N ARG A 226 11.83 16.05 -1.10
CA ARG A 226 11.05 16.35 0.10
C ARG A 226 9.68 16.89 -0.31
N VAL A 227 8.62 16.32 0.25
CA VAL A 227 7.25 16.79 0.04
C VAL A 227 6.59 17.15 1.37
N ASN A 228 5.56 17.98 1.31
CA ASN A 228 4.74 18.32 2.48
C ASN A 228 3.54 17.38 2.62
N GLU A 229 3.22 16.64 1.58
CA GLU A 229 2.14 15.66 1.59
C GLU A 229 2.36 14.60 0.53
N PHE A 230 1.78 13.43 0.78
CA PHE A 230 1.77 12.34 -0.16
C PHE A 230 0.50 11.51 0.02
N LYS A 231 0.12 10.77 -1.02
CA LYS A 231 -1.01 9.85 -0.97
C LYS A 231 -0.49 8.45 -0.66
N TYR A 232 -0.96 7.86 0.43
CA TYR A 232 -0.63 6.50 0.84
C TYR A 232 -1.90 5.67 0.96
N LEU A 233 -1.98 4.59 0.18
CA LEU A 233 -3.12 3.65 0.17
C LEU A 233 -4.50 4.31 0.08
N GLY A 234 -4.60 5.39 -0.72
CA GLY A 234 -5.85 6.12 -0.90
C GLY A 234 -6.02 7.34 0.01
N VAL A 235 -5.23 7.48 1.08
CA VAL A 235 -5.34 8.54 2.10
C VAL A 235 -4.27 9.61 1.87
N ILE A 236 -4.62 10.89 1.96
CA ILE A 236 -3.63 11.97 1.96
C ILE A 236 -3.01 12.12 3.36
N MET A 237 -1.68 11.99 3.43
CA MET A 237 -0.88 12.23 4.62
C MET A 237 -0.17 13.58 4.49
N SER A 238 -0.54 14.55 5.33
CA SER A 238 0.05 15.89 5.36
C SER A 238 1.04 16.04 6.52
N SER A 239 2.12 16.78 6.32
CA SER A 239 3.21 16.96 7.30
C SER A 239 2.77 17.66 8.59
N ASP A 240 1.66 18.40 8.56
CA ASP A 240 1.01 19.04 9.69
C ASP A 240 -0.03 18.15 10.40
N MET A 241 -0.17 16.89 9.95
CA MET A 241 -1.08 15.88 10.48
C MET A 241 -2.57 16.27 10.42
N ARG A 242 -2.92 17.29 9.63
CA ARG A 242 -4.32 17.68 9.43
C ARG A 242 -4.99 16.82 8.36
N ASN A 243 -6.29 16.60 8.52
CA ASN A 243 -7.08 15.83 7.57
C ASN A 243 -7.84 16.69 6.55
N ASP A 244 -7.73 18.04 6.60
CA ASP A 244 -8.54 18.96 5.77
C ASP A 244 -8.53 18.53 4.29
N LYS A 245 -7.35 18.19 3.76
CA LYS A 245 -7.17 17.83 2.35
C LYS A 245 -7.76 16.47 2.00
N ASP A 246 -7.64 15.48 2.87
CA ASP A 246 -8.21 14.16 2.65
C ASP A 246 -9.74 14.17 2.76
N ILE A 247 -10.28 14.90 3.73
CA ILE A 247 -11.72 15.15 3.88
C ILE A 247 -12.26 15.84 2.62
N LEU A 248 -11.61 16.92 2.17
CA LEU A 248 -12.02 17.63 0.97
C LEU A 248 -11.98 16.74 -0.28
N ARG A 249 -10.93 15.89 -0.41
CA ARG A 249 -10.83 14.91 -1.49
C ARG A 249 -12.02 13.93 -1.48
N CYS A 250 -12.33 13.35 -0.32
CA CYS A 250 -13.45 12.42 -0.16
C CYS A 250 -14.81 13.10 -0.43
N CYS A 251 -15.06 14.28 0.13
CA CYS A 251 -16.28 15.05 -0.13
C CYS A 251 -16.43 15.40 -1.62
N THR A 252 -15.35 15.80 -2.28
CA THR A 252 -15.37 16.14 -3.71
C THR A 252 -15.63 14.90 -4.56
N SER A 253 -15.02 13.76 -4.22
CA SER A 253 -15.28 12.47 -4.88
C SER A 253 -16.73 12.05 -4.71
N PHE A 254 -17.26 12.19 -3.49
CA PHE A 254 -18.64 11.87 -3.14
C PHE A 254 -19.62 12.70 -3.96
N LEU A 255 -19.46 14.04 -3.97
CA LEU A 255 -20.33 14.94 -4.72
C LEU A 255 -20.30 14.65 -6.22
N LYS A 256 -19.12 14.32 -6.78
CA LYS A 256 -19.01 13.91 -8.19
C LYS A 256 -19.79 12.63 -8.49
N GLN A 257 -19.65 11.61 -7.64
CA GLN A 257 -20.38 10.35 -7.78
C GLN A 257 -21.89 10.58 -7.64
N PHE A 258 -22.30 11.29 -6.59
CA PHE A 258 -23.70 11.61 -6.34
C PHE A 258 -24.33 12.39 -7.50
N ASN A 259 -23.72 13.50 -7.92
CA ASN A 259 -24.26 14.30 -9.02
C ASN A 259 -24.30 13.51 -10.32
N SER A 260 -23.26 12.71 -10.62
CA SER A 260 -23.25 11.85 -11.81
C SER A 260 -24.36 10.80 -11.78
N MET A 261 -24.64 10.22 -10.61
CA MET A 261 -25.69 9.22 -10.43
C MET A 261 -27.06 9.88 -10.54
N TYR A 262 -27.29 10.96 -9.78
CA TYR A 262 -28.57 11.67 -9.75
C TYR A 262 -28.93 12.25 -11.13
N HIS A 263 -27.99 12.91 -11.82
CA HIS A 263 -28.25 13.42 -13.18
C HIS A 263 -28.67 12.33 -14.17
N ARG A 264 -28.20 11.10 -13.99
CA ARG A 264 -28.49 10.00 -14.91
C ARG A 264 -29.78 9.25 -14.55
N PHE A 265 -30.17 9.25 -13.29
CA PHE A 265 -31.19 8.35 -12.76
C PHE A 265 -32.28 9.04 -11.95
N ASN A 266 -32.35 10.37 -11.90
CA ASN A 266 -33.37 11.12 -11.15
C ASN A 266 -34.83 10.82 -11.54
N PHE A 267 -35.06 10.14 -12.66
CA PHE A 267 -36.39 9.69 -13.08
C PHE A 267 -36.86 8.41 -12.36
N LEU A 268 -35.96 7.73 -11.64
CA LEU A 268 -36.28 6.53 -10.87
C LEU A 268 -36.99 6.90 -9.56
N ASP A 269 -37.72 5.95 -9.00
CA ASP A 269 -38.33 6.10 -7.69
C ASP A 269 -37.27 6.18 -6.57
N SER A 270 -37.66 6.76 -5.44
CA SER A 270 -36.77 7.02 -4.31
C SER A 270 -36.08 5.75 -3.79
N ASN A 271 -36.73 4.58 -3.81
CA ASN A 271 -36.10 3.35 -3.33
C ASN A 271 -34.96 2.92 -4.24
N MET A 272 -35.16 3.01 -5.56
CA MET A 272 -34.11 2.70 -6.54
C MET A 272 -32.97 3.72 -6.48
N LEU A 273 -33.28 5.01 -6.29
CA LEU A 273 -32.27 6.05 -6.08
C LEU A 273 -31.45 5.80 -4.81
N ILE A 274 -32.08 5.41 -3.71
CA ILE A 274 -31.39 5.05 -2.46
C ILE A 274 -30.50 3.81 -2.68
N PHE A 275 -30.98 2.80 -3.40
CA PHE A 275 -30.19 1.62 -3.75
C PHE A 275 -28.96 1.97 -4.59
N LEU A 276 -29.12 2.82 -5.61
CA LEU A 276 -28.02 3.33 -6.44
C LEU A 276 -27.04 4.18 -5.63
N PHE A 277 -27.55 5.02 -4.73
CA PHE A 277 -26.74 5.80 -3.80
C PHE A 277 -25.85 4.90 -2.93
N GLN A 278 -26.45 3.90 -2.26
CA GLN A 278 -25.73 2.97 -1.39
C GLN A 278 -24.68 2.13 -2.13
N SER A 279 -24.92 1.82 -3.42
CA SER A 279 -24.00 1.01 -4.23
C SER A 279 -22.90 1.82 -4.91
N GLN A 280 -23.17 3.06 -5.32
CA GLN A 280 -22.25 3.85 -6.17
C GLN A 280 -21.53 4.98 -5.43
N CYS A 281 -22.07 5.50 -4.32
CA CYS A 281 -21.54 6.70 -3.64
C CYS A 281 -20.64 6.40 -2.44
N MET A 282 -19.70 5.44 -2.58
CA MET A 282 -18.81 4.97 -1.51
C MET A 282 -17.48 5.74 -1.45
N SER A 283 -17.54 7.05 -1.27
CA SER A 283 -16.36 7.94 -1.34
C SER A 283 -15.66 8.22 0.00
N PHE A 284 -16.21 7.80 1.14
CA PHE A 284 -15.68 8.07 2.48
C PHE A 284 -14.72 6.97 3.00
N TYR A 285 -13.96 6.37 2.08
CA TYR A 285 -12.96 5.38 2.41
C TYR A 285 -11.94 5.92 3.44
N ALA A 286 -11.66 5.12 4.47
CA ALA A 286 -10.72 5.43 5.55
C ALA A 286 -11.08 6.66 6.42
N SER A 287 -12.36 7.06 6.45
CA SER A 287 -12.85 8.18 7.26
C SER A 287 -12.68 7.98 8.77
N GLU A 288 -12.54 6.74 9.23
CA GLU A 288 -12.16 6.39 10.61
C GLU A 288 -10.80 6.96 11.04
N LEU A 289 -9.92 7.29 10.09
CA LEU A 289 -8.63 7.92 10.37
C LEU A 289 -8.72 9.43 10.65
N TRP A 290 -9.93 10.01 10.61
CA TRP A 290 -10.16 11.42 10.89
C TRP A 290 -10.51 11.70 12.37
N TYR A 291 -10.13 10.80 13.28
CA TYR A 291 -10.49 10.86 14.70
C TYR A 291 -10.05 12.16 15.40
N ASN A 292 -9.00 12.81 14.91
CA ASN A 292 -8.47 14.08 15.42
C ASN A 292 -9.08 15.32 14.74
N ASP A 293 -10.08 15.18 13.86
CA ASP A 293 -10.74 16.30 13.19
C ASP A 293 -12.10 16.65 13.84
N SER A 294 -12.14 17.78 14.56
CA SER A 294 -13.39 18.33 15.12
C SER A 294 -14.04 19.37 14.23
N LYS A 295 -13.27 19.99 13.32
CA LYS A 295 -13.65 21.16 12.52
C LYS A 295 -14.71 20.84 11.47
N HIS A 296 -14.62 19.69 10.79
CA HIS A 296 -15.49 19.38 9.65
C HIS A 296 -16.75 18.59 10.01
N LYS A 297 -16.94 18.22 11.29
CA LYS A 297 -18.12 17.46 11.74
C LYS A 297 -19.45 18.15 11.39
N GLY A 298 -19.51 19.47 11.50
CA GLY A 298 -20.70 20.25 11.12
C GLY A 298 -20.98 20.19 9.63
N ALA A 299 -19.96 20.47 8.80
CA ALA A 299 -20.07 20.45 7.34
C ALA A 299 -20.47 19.07 6.80
N LEU A 300 -19.90 17.99 7.34
CA LEU A 300 -20.27 16.61 6.97
C LEU A 300 -21.72 16.27 7.33
N LYS A 301 -22.22 16.76 8.48
CA LYS A 301 -23.63 16.60 8.85
C LYS A 301 -24.56 17.37 7.92
N THR A 302 -24.20 18.59 7.52
CA THR A 302 -24.97 19.36 6.55
C THR A 302 -25.02 18.65 5.19
N LEU A 303 -23.86 18.22 4.68
CA LEU A 303 -23.77 17.44 3.44
C LEU A 303 -24.68 16.20 3.47
N ALA A 304 -24.68 15.45 4.57
CA ALA A 304 -25.54 14.28 4.71
C ALA A 304 -27.04 14.63 4.68
N LYS A 305 -27.43 15.75 5.30
CA LYS A 305 -28.83 16.21 5.28
C LYS A 305 -29.27 16.63 3.87
N ASP A 306 -28.44 17.38 3.16
CA ASP A 306 -28.75 17.87 1.82
C ASP A 306 -28.95 16.72 0.83
N VAL A 307 -28.12 15.68 0.94
CA VAL A 307 -28.24 14.47 0.09
C VAL A 307 -29.50 13.69 0.40
N VAL A 308 -29.83 13.51 1.68
CA VAL A 308 -31.05 12.80 2.09
C VAL A 308 -32.27 13.53 1.56
N PHE A 309 -32.31 14.86 1.72
CA PHE A 309 -33.39 15.70 1.21
C PHE A 309 -33.60 15.49 -0.30
N VAL A 310 -32.53 15.54 -1.10
CA VAL A 310 -32.61 15.34 -2.57
C VAL A 310 -33.06 13.93 -2.97
N LEU A 311 -32.78 12.91 -2.16
CA LEU A 311 -33.17 11.52 -2.47
C LEU A 311 -34.61 11.20 -2.04
N THR A 312 -35.19 11.99 -1.14
CA THR A 312 -36.52 11.74 -0.56
C THR A 312 -37.62 12.67 -1.07
N ASP A 313 -37.25 13.77 -1.73
CA ASP A 313 -38.16 14.68 -2.45
C ASP A 313 -38.48 14.18 -3.86
#